data_AF-A0A091KT90-F1
#
_entry.id   AF-A0A091KT90-F1
#
_cell.length_a   1.000
_cell.length_b   1.000
_cell.length_c   1.000
_cell.angle_alpha   90.00
_cell.angle_beta   90.00
_cell.angle_gamma   90.00
#
_symmetry.space_group_name_H-M   'P 1'
#
loop_
_entity.id
_entity.type
_entity.pdbx_description
1 polymer ?
#
loop_
_entity_poly.entity_id
_entity_poly.type
_entity_poly.pdbx_seq_one_letter_code
_entity_poly.pdbx_strand_id
1 'polypeptide(L)'
;MSALMLLGHLIFFDYGANAAIVSSTLSLNMAIFASVCLASRLPRSLHAFVMVTFAMQIFALWPMLQKKLKARTPRCYVGVTVLFALAALVGLATVSSVGAVLFASLLLAISCLCPYCLIRLQLLKDNIHGPWDEAEIKEDLSRFLM
;
A
#
# COMPACT_ATOMS: atom_id res chain seq x y z
N MET A 1 4.74 -18.52 -10.03
CA MET A 1 3.66 -17.88 -10.82
C MET A 1 2.79 -16.97 -9.96
N SER A 2 2.00 -17.47 -9.01
CA SER A 2 1.13 -16.61 -8.18
C SER A 2 1.88 -15.51 -7.41
N ALA A 3 3.05 -15.81 -6.85
CA ALA A 3 3.87 -14.81 -6.15
C ALA A 3 4.34 -13.66 -7.07
N LEU A 4 4.75 -13.97 -8.30
CA LEU A 4 5.16 -12.95 -9.28
C LEU A 4 3.97 -12.07 -9.69
N MET A 5 2.78 -12.65 -9.77
CA MET A 5 1.55 -11.94 -10.13
C MET A 5 1.06 -11.03 -8.99
N LEU A 6 1.22 -11.47 -7.74
CA LEU A 6 0.99 -10.61 -6.56
C LEU A 6 2.02 -9.48 -6.46
N LEU A 7 3.29 -9.74 -6.81
CA LEU A 7 4.31 -8.69 -6.94
C LEU A 7 3.95 -7.70 -8.05
N GLY A 8 3.49 -8.19 -9.19
CA GLY A 8 2.98 -7.35 -10.28
C GLY A 8 1.81 -6.49 -9.84
N HIS A 9 0.83 -7.07 -9.13
CA HIS A 9 -0.26 -6.31 -8.52
C HIS A 9 0.28 -5.18 -7.64
N LEU A 10 1.24 -5.46 -6.76
CA LEU A 10 1.86 -4.48 -5.87
C LEU A 10 2.55 -3.34 -6.63
N ILE A 11 3.25 -3.64 -7.75
CA ILE A 11 3.97 -2.65 -8.55
C ILE A 11 3.01 -1.75 -9.35
N PHE A 12 1.99 -2.34 -9.96
CA PHE A 12 1.06 -1.63 -10.85
C PHE A 12 -0.16 -1.04 -10.14
N PHE A 13 -0.29 -1.25 -8.83
CA PHE A 13 -1.41 -0.73 -8.05
C PHE A 13 -1.35 0.80 -7.93
N ASP A 14 -2.52 1.43 -8.03
CA ASP A 14 -2.66 2.87 -7.90
C ASP A 14 -2.70 3.30 -6.44
N TYR A 15 -1.52 3.67 -5.92
CA TYR A 15 -1.36 4.25 -4.59
C TYR A 15 -1.70 5.75 -4.53
N GLY A 16 -2.15 6.36 -5.64
CA GLY A 16 -2.42 7.79 -5.74
C GLY A 16 -1.26 8.62 -6.29
N ALA A 17 -0.24 7.98 -6.87
CA ALA A 17 0.77 8.66 -7.68
C ALA A 17 0.25 8.79 -9.12
N ASN A 18 0.20 10.02 -9.66
CA ASN A 18 -0.14 10.29 -11.07
C ASN A 18 1.01 9.84 -12.01
N ALA A 19 1.44 8.59 -11.91
CA ALA A 19 2.48 8.02 -12.73
C ALA A 19 1.86 7.22 -13.88
N ALA A 20 2.31 7.48 -15.12
CA ALA A 20 1.84 6.85 -16.35
C ALA A 20 2.04 5.32 -16.41
N ILE A 21 2.76 4.74 -15.44
CA ILE A 21 3.08 3.30 -15.37
C ILE A 21 1.95 2.52 -14.66
N VAL A 22 1.04 3.21 -13.97
CA VAL A 22 0.03 2.60 -13.09
C VAL A 22 -1.26 2.36 -13.87
N SER A 23 -1.65 1.08 -14.00
CA SER A 23 -2.95 0.70 -14.57
C SER A 23 -3.75 -0.13 -13.57
N SER A 24 -4.83 0.46 -13.05
CA SER A 24 -5.74 -0.20 -12.10
C SER A 24 -6.29 -1.51 -12.68
N THR A 25 -6.56 -1.57 -13.98
CA THR A 25 -7.09 -2.76 -14.65
C THR A 25 -6.03 -3.86 -14.74
N LEU A 26 -4.78 -3.49 -15.09
CA LEU A 26 -3.67 -4.44 -15.15
C LEU A 26 -3.39 -5.05 -13.77
N SER A 27 -3.28 -4.21 -12.75
CA SER A 27 -3.04 -4.62 -11.37
C SER A 27 -4.13 -5.58 -10.86
N LEU A 28 -5.40 -5.28 -11.13
CA LEU A 28 -6.52 -6.13 -10.72
C LEU A 28 -6.53 -7.47 -11.47
N ASN A 29 -6.25 -7.47 -12.78
CA ASN A 29 -6.15 -8.70 -13.56
C ASN A 29 -5.02 -9.62 -13.04
N MET A 30 -3.88 -9.03 -12.67
CA MET A 30 -2.77 -9.79 -12.07
C MET A 30 -3.16 -10.42 -10.72
N ALA A 31 -3.87 -9.69 -9.86
CA ALA A 31 -4.35 -10.22 -8.58
C ALA A 31 -5.37 -11.36 -8.75
N ILE A 32 -6.31 -11.23 -9.70
CA ILE A 32 -7.28 -12.29 -9.99
C ILE A 32 -6.57 -13.53 -10.53
N PHE A 33 -5.65 -13.36 -11.49
CA PHE A 33 -4.89 -14.49 -12.03
C PHE A 33 -4.06 -15.20 -10.95
N ALA A 34 -3.41 -14.45 -10.05
CA ALA A 34 -2.71 -15.02 -8.91
C ALA A 34 -3.63 -15.85 -8.01
N SER A 35 -4.84 -15.33 -7.74
CA SER A 35 -5.85 -15.96 -6.90
C SER A 35 -6.39 -17.24 -7.53
N VAL A 36 -6.65 -17.24 -8.84
CA VAL A 36 -7.06 -18.43 -9.59
C VAL A 36 -5.95 -19.49 -9.60
N CYS A 37 -4.69 -19.10 -9.79
CA CYS A 37 -3.55 -20.01 -9.69
C CYS A 37 -3.35 -20.61 -8.28
N LEU A 38 -3.78 -19.89 -7.23
CA LEU A 38 -3.80 -20.45 -5.87
C LEU A 38 -4.99 -21.40 -5.70
N ALA A 39 -6.17 -21.00 -6.17
CA ALA A 39 -7.41 -21.76 -6.10
C ALA A 39 -7.31 -23.12 -6.83
N SER A 40 -6.57 -23.19 -7.94
CA SER A 40 -6.35 -24.43 -8.69
C SER A 40 -5.59 -25.52 -7.92
N ARG A 41 -4.90 -25.15 -6.83
CA ARG A 41 -4.23 -26.11 -5.95
C ARG A 41 -5.14 -26.70 -4.88
N LEU A 42 -6.37 -26.20 -4.73
CA LEU A 42 -7.30 -26.67 -3.71
C LEU A 42 -8.14 -27.85 -4.25
N PRO A 43 -8.36 -28.90 -3.44
CA PRO A 43 -8.96 -30.15 -3.92
C PRO A 43 -10.49 -30.08 -4.10
N ARG A 44 -11.17 -29.07 -3.55
CA ARG A 44 -12.65 -28.98 -3.55
C ARG A 44 -13.12 -27.68 -4.20
N SER A 45 -14.14 -27.79 -5.06
CA SER A 45 -14.75 -26.66 -5.77
C SER A 45 -15.27 -25.57 -4.84
N LEU A 46 -15.85 -25.94 -3.69
CA LEU A 46 -16.32 -24.99 -2.67
C LEU A 46 -15.17 -24.12 -2.13
N HIS A 47 -14.00 -24.71 -1.88
CA HIS A 47 -12.85 -23.96 -1.38
C HIS A 47 -12.30 -23.01 -2.44
N ALA A 48 -12.28 -23.43 -3.71
CA ALA A 48 -11.90 -22.56 -4.82
C ALA A 48 -12.87 -21.37 -4.97
N PHE A 49 -14.19 -21.62 -4.85
CA PHE A 49 -15.20 -20.56 -4.89
C PHE A 49 -15.02 -19.55 -3.75
N VAL A 50 -14.83 -20.01 -2.51
CA VAL A 50 -14.59 -19.14 -1.35
C VAL A 50 -13.30 -18.34 -1.53
N MET A 51 -12.22 -18.95 -2.02
CA MET A 51 -10.95 -18.26 -2.28
C MET A 51 -11.09 -17.14 -3.31
N VAL A 52 -11.78 -17.39 -4.44
CA VAL A 52 -11.94 -16.39 -5.50
C VAL A 52 -12.90 -15.27 -5.09
N THR A 53 -14.00 -15.59 -4.39
CA THR A 53 -14.93 -14.58 -3.88
C THR A 53 -14.26 -13.69 -2.82
N PHE A 54 -13.47 -14.27 -1.93
CA PHE A 54 -12.70 -13.51 -0.94
C PHE A 54 -11.60 -12.66 -1.60
N ALA A 55 -10.94 -13.18 -2.64
CA ALA A 55 -9.99 -12.40 -3.44
C ALA A 55 -10.64 -11.17 -4.08
N MET A 56 -11.84 -11.30 -4.65
CA MET A 56 -12.57 -10.15 -5.19
C MET A 56 -12.91 -9.12 -4.11
N GLN A 57 -13.28 -9.58 -2.90
CA GLN A 57 -13.56 -8.69 -1.79
C GLN A 57 -12.33 -7.88 -1.38
N ILE A 58 -11.15 -8.51 -1.28
CA ILE A 58 -9.90 -7.87 -0.85
C ILE A 58 -9.28 -7.01 -1.96
N PHE A 59 -9.20 -7.50 -3.20
CA PHE A 59 -8.46 -6.80 -4.25
C PHE A 59 -9.29 -5.77 -5.02
N ALA A 60 -10.61 -5.94 -5.10
CA ALA A 60 -11.48 -5.02 -5.83
C ALA A 60 -12.33 -4.16 -4.90
N LEU A 61 -13.15 -4.78 -4.05
CA LEU A 61 -14.13 -4.05 -3.24
C LEU A 61 -13.49 -3.21 -2.14
N TRP A 62 -12.49 -3.76 -1.46
CA TRP A 62 -11.82 -3.07 -0.35
C TRP A 62 -11.11 -1.77 -0.78
N PRO A 63 -10.29 -1.72 -1.85
CA PRO A 63 -9.73 -0.47 -2.35
C PRO A 63 -10.77 0.58 -2.74
N MET A 64 -11.87 0.15 -3.38
CA MET A 64 -12.97 1.05 -3.74
C MET A 64 -13.66 1.64 -2.50
N LEU A 65 -13.87 0.81 -1.48
CA LEU A 65 -14.42 1.24 -0.19
C LEU A 65 -13.48 2.25 0.49
N GLN A 66 -12.18 1.97 0.53
CA GLN A 66 -11.16 2.86 1.10
C GLN A 66 -11.12 4.22 0.37
N LYS A 67 -11.17 4.24 -0.97
CA LYS A 67 -11.22 5.48 -1.75
C LYS A 67 -12.46 6.32 -1.39
N LYS A 68 -13.64 5.69 -1.29
CA LYS A 68 -14.88 6.38 -0.89
C LYS A 68 -14.85 6.85 0.56
N LEU A 69 -14.31 6.04 1.48
CA LEU A 69 -14.23 6.37 2.90
C LEU A 69 -13.28 7.55 3.15
N LYS A 70 -12.14 7.57 2.46
CA LYS A 70 -11.18 8.68 2.49
C LYS A 70 -11.83 9.98 2.02
N ALA A 71 -12.64 9.94 0.96
CA ALA A 71 -13.33 11.12 0.42
C ALA A 71 -14.42 11.68 1.33
N ARG A 72 -15.13 10.83 2.08
CA ARG A 72 -16.21 11.27 2.98
C ARG A 72 -15.71 11.67 4.37
N THR A 73 -14.82 10.86 4.96
CA THR A 73 -14.44 10.97 6.37
C THR A 73 -12.97 10.53 6.58
N PRO A 74 -12.01 11.47 6.56
CA PRO A 74 -10.59 11.12 6.62
C PRO A 74 -10.17 10.51 7.97
N ARG A 75 -10.79 10.92 9.09
CA ARG A 75 -10.48 10.37 10.42
C ARG A 75 -10.87 8.90 10.56
N CYS A 76 -12.05 8.54 10.05
CA CYS A 76 -12.54 7.15 10.07
C CYS A 76 -11.65 6.26 9.20
N TYR A 77 -11.20 6.76 8.05
CA TYR A 77 -10.27 6.05 7.17
C TYR A 77 -8.96 5.65 7.87
N VAL A 78 -8.37 6.54 8.68
CA VAL A 78 -7.16 6.21 9.45
C VAL A 78 -7.44 5.09 10.45
N GLY A 79 -8.52 5.19 11.22
CA GLY A 79 -8.91 4.14 12.19
C GLY A 79 -9.13 2.77 11.54
N VAL A 80 -9.86 2.72 10.41
CA VAL A 80 -10.10 1.49 9.65
C VAL A 80 -8.79 0.90 9.11
N THR A 81 -7.88 1.73 8.63
CA THR A 81 -6.59 1.28 8.08
C THR A 81 -5.69 0.72 9.18
N VAL A 82 -5.61 1.38 10.34
CA VAL A 82 -4.85 0.89 11.50
C VAL A 82 -5.44 -0.43 12.02
N LEU A 83 -6.77 -0.51 12.15
CA LEU A 83 -7.45 -1.73 12.60
C LEU A 83 -7.15 -2.90 11.65
N PHE A 84 -7.23 -2.67 10.33
CA PHE A 84 -6.94 -3.70 9.33
C PHE A 84 -5.47 -4.13 9.36
N ALA A 85 -4.54 -3.19 9.53
CA ALA A 85 -3.10 -3.50 9.66
C ALA A 85 -2.81 -4.33 10.93
N LEU A 86 -3.42 -3.99 12.06
CA LEU A 86 -3.30 -4.76 13.30
C LEU A 86 -3.90 -6.17 13.15
N ALA A 87 -5.08 -6.28 12.54
CA ALA A 87 -5.70 -7.58 12.27
C ALA A 87 -4.81 -8.47 11.37
N ALA A 88 -4.21 -7.89 10.33
CA ALA A 88 -3.27 -8.60 9.47
C ALA A 88 -1.99 -9.03 10.22
N LEU A 89 -1.46 -8.18 11.09
CA LEU A 89 -0.28 -8.49 11.91
C LEU A 89 -0.56 -9.63 12.90
N VAL A 90 -1.68 -9.57 13.61
CA VAL A 90 -2.11 -10.64 14.53
C VAL A 90 -2.34 -11.93 13.75
N GLY A 91 -3.03 -11.86 12.61
CA GLY A 91 -3.23 -13.02 11.73
C GLY A 91 -1.91 -13.66 11.31
N LEU A 92 -0.92 -12.87 10.89
CA LEU A 92 0.38 -13.38 10.49
C LEU A 92 1.18 -13.95 11.68
N ALA A 93 1.04 -13.35 12.88
CA ALA A 93 1.68 -13.84 14.09
C ALA A 93 1.18 -15.23 14.50
N THR A 94 -0.08 -15.58 14.21
CA THR A 94 -0.60 -16.94 14.45
C THR A 94 0.02 -18.00 13.53
N VAL A 95 0.50 -17.60 12.35
CA VAL A 95 1.09 -18.52 11.36
C VAL A 95 2.61 -18.59 11.50
N SER A 96 3.28 -17.44 11.64
CA SER A 96 4.75 -17.36 11.75
C SER A 96 5.19 -16.09 12.48
N SER A 97 5.93 -16.27 13.58
CA SER A 97 6.53 -15.15 14.31
C SER A 97 7.53 -14.37 13.45
N VAL A 98 8.30 -15.05 12.59
CA VAL A 98 9.29 -14.39 11.71
C VAL A 98 8.56 -13.53 10.67
N GLY A 99 7.49 -14.06 10.07
CA GLY A 99 6.67 -13.32 9.12
C GLY A 99 6.04 -12.07 9.75
N ALA A 100 5.54 -12.18 10.97
CA ALA A 100 4.97 -11.05 11.70
C ALA A 100 5.99 -9.94 11.97
N VAL A 101 7.21 -10.30 12.40
CA VAL A 101 8.29 -9.32 12.62
C VAL A 101 8.68 -8.61 11.33
N LEU A 102 8.83 -9.35 10.22
CA LEU A 102 9.14 -8.77 8.91
C LEU A 102 8.02 -7.86 8.40
N PHE A 103 6.76 -8.24 8.61
CA PHE A 103 5.62 -7.41 8.21
C PHE A 103 5.51 -6.13 9.06
N ALA A 104 5.71 -6.24 10.38
CA ALA A 104 5.73 -5.08 11.27
C ALA A 104 6.86 -4.10 10.94
N SER A 105 8.07 -4.61 10.66
CA SER A 105 9.20 -3.76 10.28
C SER A 105 8.96 -3.06 8.94
N LEU A 106 8.34 -3.75 7.96
CA LEU A 106 7.96 -3.14 6.69
C LEU A 106 6.90 -2.03 6.87
N LEU A 107 5.87 -2.27 7.70
CA LEU A 107 4.85 -1.26 7.98
C LEU A 107 5.44 -0.01 8.64
N LEU A 108 6.32 -0.19 9.63
CA LEU A 108 7.02 0.90 10.29
C LEU A 108 7.94 1.64 9.31
N ALA A 109 8.63 0.90 8.44
CA ALA A 109 9.51 1.48 7.44
C ALA A 109 8.76 2.37 6.46
N ILE A 110 7.64 1.90 5.91
CA ILE A 110 6.85 2.67 4.92
C ILE A 110 6.13 3.84 5.60
N SER A 111 5.58 3.63 6.81
CA SER A 111 4.69 4.61 7.46
C SER A 111 5.44 5.68 8.25
N CYS A 112 6.63 5.37 8.76
CA CYS A 112 7.39 6.28 9.63
C CYS A 112 8.79 6.56 9.10
N LEU A 113 9.59 5.52 8.80
CA LEU A 113 11.00 5.73 8.40
C LEU A 113 11.11 6.43 7.06
N CYS A 114 10.31 6.03 6.06
CA CYS A 114 10.32 6.62 4.72
C CYS A 114 9.97 8.11 4.74
N PRO A 115 8.81 8.55 5.30
CA PRO A 115 8.51 9.98 5.36
C PRO A 115 9.53 10.74 6.21
N TYR A 116 10.01 10.16 7.32
CA TYR A 116 11.05 10.80 8.13
C TYR A 116 12.36 11.02 7.34
N CYS A 117 12.83 10.00 6.61
CA CYS A 117 14.02 10.11 5.76
C CYS A 117 13.81 11.13 4.64
N LEU A 118 12.64 11.15 4.00
CA LEU A 118 12.32 12.12 2.94
C LEU A 118 12.29 13.55 3.48
N ILE A 119 11.69 13.78 4.64
CA ILE A 119 11.68 15.10 5.32
C ILE A 119 13.11 15.52 5.69
N ARG A 120 13.94 14.60 6.21
CA ARG A 120 15.36 14.90 6.49
C ARG A 120 16.12 15.28 5.22
N LEU A 121 15.90 14.54 4.12
CA LEU A 121 16.52 14.82 2.83
C LEU A 121 16.06 16.16 2.23
N GLN A 122 14.82 16.60 2.51
CA GLN A 122 14.35 17.92 2.10
C GLN A 122 15.14 19.06 2.74
N LEU A 123 15.70 18.89 3.94
CA LEU A 123 16.54 19.89 4.60
C LEU A 123 17.90 20.08 3.93
N LEU A 124 18.40 19.06 3.23
CA LEU A 124 19.68 19.11 2.51
C LEU A 124 19.53 19.63 1.07
N LYS A 125 18.31 20.02 0.66
CA LYS A 125 18.05 20.45 -0.70
C LYS A 125 18.36 21.94 -0.84
N ASP A 126 19.40 22.25 -1.62
CA ASP A 126 19.75 23.62 -1.95
C ASP A 126 18.69 24.30 -2.83
N ASN A 127 18.50 25.60 -2.62
CA ASN A 127 17.66 26.42 -3.50
C ASN A 127 18.40 26.69 -4.81
N ILE A 128 17.75 26.44 -5.96
CA ILE A 128 18.34 26.69 -7.28
C ILE A 128 17.99 28.12 -7.67
N HIS A 129 19.00 28.97 -7.80
CA HIS A 129 18.83 30.37 -8.15
C HIS A 129 18.94 30.52 -9.67
N GLY A 130 17.78 30.51 -10.34
CA GLY A 130 17.67 30.77 -11.77
C GLY A 130 17.46 32.27 -12.08
N PRO A 131 17.80 32.75 -13.29
CA PRO A 131 17.62 34.15 -13.68
C PRO A 131 16.14 34.54 -13.93
N TRP A 132 15.22 33.58 -13.95
CA TRP A 132 13.78 33.79 -14.08
C TRP A 132 13.06 32.93 -13.04
N ASP A 133 12.61 33.60 -11.98
CA ASP A 133 11.87 33.11 -10.81
C ASP A 133 12.63 32.16 -9.87
N GLU A 134 12.70 32.54 -8.59
CA GLU A 134 13.31 31.74 -7.54
C GLU A 134 12.29 30.73 -7.03
N ALA A 135 12.62 29.44 -7.09
CA ALA A 135 11.84 28.41 -6.42
C ALA A 135 12.12 28.41 -4.91
N GLU A 136 11.84 29.53 -4.23
CA GLU A 136 12.06 29.65 -2.78
C GLU A 136 11.23 28.62 -2.01
N ILE A 137 11.91 27.84 -1.17
CA ILE A 137 11.26 27.00 -0.16
C ILE A 137 10.80 27.95 0.97
N LYS A 138 9.56 28.44 0.89
CA LYS A 138 9.00 29.39 1.87
C LYS A 138 8.78 28.83 3.27
N GLU A 139 8.77 27.52 3.43
CA GLU A 139 8.50 26.84 4.71
C GLU A 139 9.77 26.20 5.26
N ASP A 140 10.30 26.82 6.31
CA ASP A 140 11.47 26.34 7.03
C ASP A 140 11.09 25.12 7.89
N LEU A 141 11.16 23.94 7.27
CA LEU A 141 10.78 22.65 7.84
C LEU A 141 11.59 22.28 9.11
N SER A 142 12.70 22.98 9.34
CA SER A 142 13.52 22.89 10.56
C SER A 142 12.72 23.18 11.84
N ARG A 143 11.70 24.06 11.76
CA ARG A 143 10.85 24.45 12.91
C ARG A 143 9.98 23.33 13.46
N PHE A 144 9.66 22.33 12.64
CA PHE A 144 8.82 21.18 13.04
C PHE A 144 9.64 19.98 13.54
N LEU A 145 10.96 20.00 13.36
CA LEU A 145 11.89 18.91 13.70
C LEU A 145 12.77 19.21 14.93
N MET A 146 12.65 20.41 15.52
CA MET A 146 13.25 20.81 16.80
C MET A 146 12.30 20.56 17.97
#